data_AF-A0A4Y9ZW00-F1
#
_entry.id   AF-A0A4Y9ZW00-F1
#
_cell.length_a   1.000
_cell.length_b   1.000
_cell.length_c   1.000
_cell.angle_alpha   90.00
_cell.angle_beta   90.00
_cell.angle_gamma   90.00
#
_symmetry.space_group_name_H-M   'P 1'
#
loop_
_entity.id
_entity.type
_entity.pdbx_description
1 polymer ?
#
loop_
_entity_poly.entity_id
_entity_poly.type
_entity_poly.pdbx_seq_one_letter_code
_entity_poly.pdbx_strand_id
1 'polypeptide(L)'
;MDMSQRWILINLDKRQWIQPQGSWVATLCEQGGYLDARQPFILPPTITIRGAPPRENGGTACRSVSLSSSILSRLANELFDAIFENVQDYFDCICLGLTCAFLWEVARRHIHKRYEEDAPSSWIGDRVVCAGSFSSADDEFAQLLMGERGSEWTAGRSQNLFSFARRHYTEVLPRLQAIDTLNVRALRYAECRGFGFQDRKNLYAVLCPFNNCQPVVAEAKSSGTGVIRNLSKKVYVREDAISWVIFGREWHNAGSIGLAAVVWLRTAWSTHDSMGLRHNPISAHQGPWAGDRLDFVANIEVLKTEVREDRFPVAWKDESHGVVKDLIKVWERVRKETEEDEADWAAHAGDAFNTPINVIVGFMMPGW
;
A
#
# COMPACT_ATOMS: atom_id res chain seq x y z
N MET A 1 24.29 16.60 -6.96
CA MET A 1 23.18 16.09 -6.13
C MET A 1 21.99 16.95 -6.47
N ASP A 2 20.99 16.36 -7.13
CA ASP A 2 19.77 17.08 -7.46
C ASP A 2 19.04 17.44 -6.16
N MET A 3 18.83 18.75 -5.92
CA MET A 3 18.14 19.25 -4.73
C MET A 3 16.63 19.21 -4.97
N SER A 4 16.10 18.04 -5.34
CA SER A 4 14.67 17.87 -5.57
C SER A 4 13.92 17.77 -4.24
N GLN A 5 12.69 18.29 -4.24
CA GLN A 5 11.82 18.24 -3.08
C GLN A 5 11.48 16.78 -2.75
N ARG A 6 11.75 16.37 -1.51
CA ARG A 6 11.38 15.05 -0.99
C ARG A 6 10.01 15.13 -0.34
N TRP A 7 9.31 14.00 -0.33
CA TRP A 7 7.96 13.90 0.21
C TRP A 7 7.88 12.71 1.17
N ILE A 8 7.05 12.84 2.20
CA ILE A 8 6.66 11.73 3.07
C ILE A 8 5.16 11.79 3.31
N LEU A 9 4.55 10.62 3.45
CA LEU A 9 3.17 10.49 3.90
C LEU A 9 3.16 10.33 5.42
N ILE A 10 2.33 11.10 6.12
CA ILE A 10 2.32 11.21 7.58
C ILE A 10 0.92 10.90 8.11
N ASN A 11 0.83 9.95 9.04
CA ASN A 11 -0.34 9.79 9.90
C ASN A 11 -0.18 10.61 11.17
N LEU A 12 -1.00 11.65 11.29
CA LEU A 12 -0.94 12.61 12.40
C LEU A 12 -1.49 12.01 13.70
N ASP A 13 -2.43 11.08 13.63
CA ASP A 13 -3.08 10.51 14.81
C ASP A 13 -2.21 9.43 15.45
N LYS A 14 -1.53 8.61 14.65
CA LYS A 14 -0.62 7.54 15.10
C LYS A 14 0.83 7.95 15.25
N ARG A 15 1.20 9.18 14.84
CA ARG A 15 2.59 9.65 14.81
C ARG A 15 3.50 8.70 14.02
N GLN A 16 3.06 8.37 12.81
CA GLN A 16 3.76 7.47 11.90
C GLN A 16 4.05 8.19 10.58
N TRP A 17 5.10 7.79 9.87
CA TRP A 17 5.38 8.30 8.52
C TRP A 17 5.95 7.21 7.61
N ILE A 18 5.76 7.39 6.30
CA ILE A 18 6.28 6.53 5.24
C ILE A 18 6.94 7.43 4.19
N GLN A 19 8.15 7.09 3.76
CA GLN A 19 8.80 7.76 2.65
C GLN A 19 8.75 6.88 1.39
N PRO A 20 8.16 7.37 0.30
CA PRO A 20 8.18 6.64 -0.95
C PRO A 20 9.59 6.67 -1.56
N GLN A 21 9.88 5.68 -2.38
CA GLN A 21 11.13 5.68 -3.14
C GLN A 21 11.03 6.68 -4.30
N GLY A 22 11.89 7.72 -4.29
CA GLY A 22 12.04 8.66 -5.40
C GLY A 22 11.37 10.03 -5.17
N SER A 23 11.13 10.75 -6.26
CA SER A 23 10.42 12.03 -6.26
C SER A 23 8.90 11.84 -6.12
N TRP A 24 8.15 12.91 -5.87
CA TRP A 24 6.69 12.83 -5.85
C TRP A 24 6.11 12.38 -7.19
N VAL A 25 6.67 12.88 -8.29
CA VAL A 25 6.30 12.43 -9.64
C VAL A 25 6.63 10.97 -9.84
N ALA A 26 7.82 10.50 -9.46
CA ALA A 26 8.17 9.07 -9.56
C ALA A 26 7.20 8.20 -8.74
N THR A 27 6.80 8.68 -7.55
CA THR A 27 5.81 8.03 -6.69
C THR A 27 4.43 7.97 -7.35
N LEU A 28 4.02 9.04 -8.03
CA LEU A 28 2.72 9.12 -8.71
C LEU A 28 2.72 8.38 -10.06
N CYS A 29 3.86 8.32 -10.76
CA CYS A 29 3.96 7.93 -12.16
C CYS A 29 4.73 6.65 -12.45
N GLU A 30 5.93 6.49 -11.89
CA GLU A 30 6.83 5.39 -12.24
C GLU A 30 6.51 4.12 -11.48
N GLN A 31 6.08 4.24 -10.22
CA GLN A 31 5.72 3.07 -9.40
C GLN A 31 4.27 2.60 -9.59
N GLY A 32 3.56 3.21 -10.54
CA GLY A 32 2.18 2.91 -10.84
C GLY A 32 1.26 2.92 -9.63
N GLY A 33 1.51 3.76 -8.61
CA GLY A 33 0.69 3.97 -7.41
C GLY A 33 0.29 2.73 -6.60
N TYR A 34 0.54 1.52 -7.08
CA TYR A 34 -0.03 0.28 -6.57
C TYR A 34 0.78 -0.21 -5.38
N LEU A 35 2.08 0.09 -5.37
CA LEU A 35 3.05 -0.53 -4.50
C LEU A 35 3.28 0.23 -3.19
N ASP A 36 3.16 1.56 -3.16
CA ASP A 36 3.59 2.33 -1.97
C ASP A 36 2.44 2.99 -1.19
N ALA A 37 1.57 3.78 -1.84
CA ALA A 37 0.51 4.48 -1.10
C ALA A 37 -0.70 3.62 -0.74
N ARG A 38 -0.89 2.46 -1.37
CA ARG A 38 -1.92 1.51 -0.91
C ARG A 38 -1.55 0.97 0.47
N GLN A 39 -0.28 0.78 0.81
CA GLN A 39 0.13 0.07 2.04
C GLN A 39 -0.49 0.57 3.36
N PRO A 40 -0.52 1.89 3.66
CA PRO A 40 -1.15 2.37 4.89
C PRO A 40 -2.68 2.39 4.87
N PHE A 41 -3.30 2.40 3.68
CA PHE A 41 -4.76 2.54 3.49
C PHE A 41 -5.44 1.30 2.92
N ILE A 42 -4.70 0.22 2.67
CA ILE A 42 -5.26 -1.07 2.33
C ILE A 42 -6.08 -1.49 3.54
N LEU A 43 -7.39 -1.62 3.34
CA LEU A 43 -8.18 -2.50 4.20
C LEU A 43 -7.41 -3.81 4.25
N PRO A 44 -6.97 -4.30 5.42
CA PRO A 44 -6.43 -5.64 5.54
C PRO A 44 -7.34 -6.56 4.75
N PRO A 45 -6.90 -7.16 3.63
CA PRO A 45 -7.84 -7.86 2.79
C PRO A 45 -8.41 -8.97 3.65
N THR A 46 -9.74 -9.00 3.80
CA THR A 46 -10.38 -9.98 4.65
C THR A 46 -9.96 -11.36 4.15
N ILE A 47 -9.30 -12.16 4.96
CA ILE A 47 -8.91 -13.49 4.52
C ILE A 47 -10.07 -14.45 4.72
N THR A 48 -10.45 -15.13 3.65
CA THR A 48 -11.32 -16.29 3.70
C THR A 48 -10.47 -17.53 3.96
N ILE A 49 -10.70 -18.17 5.10
CA ILE A 49 -10.02 -19.41 5.49
C ILE A 49 -11.04 -20.54 5.42
N ARG A 50 -10.86 -21.44 4.46
CA ARG A 50 -11.72 -22.61 4.25
C ARG A 50 -11.33 -23.75 5.18
N GLY A 51 -12.16 -24.79 5.20
CA GLY A 51 -11.83 -26.05 5.85
C GLY A 51 -10.55 -26.68 5.27
N ALA A 52 -9.99 -27.66 5.97
CA ALA A 52 -8.72 -28.28 5.58
C ALA A 52 -8.70 -28.73 4.10
N PRO A 53 -7.55 -28.65 3.42
CA PRO A 53 -7.43 -29.04 2.01
C PRO A 53 -7.93 -30.49 1.81
N PRO A 54 -8.72 -30.77 0.75
CA PRO A 54 -9.20 -32.11 0.48
C PRO A 54 -8.03 -33.07 0.23
N ARG A 55 -8.25 -34.36 0.55
CA ARG A 55 -7.29 -35.42 0.26
C ARG A 55 -7.19 -35.61 -1.25
N GLU A 56 -6.09 -35.18 -1.86
CA GLU A 56 -5.77 -35.63 -3.21
C GLU A 56 -5.33 -37.10 -3.15
N ASN A 57 -6.04 -37.97 -3.88
CA ASN A 57 -5.86 -39.43 -3.93
C ASN A 57 -4.51 -39.89 -4.54
N GLY A 58 -3.48 -39.05 -4.58
CA GLY A 58 -2.20 -39.42 -5.19
C GLY A 58 -0.97 -38.62 -4.79
N GLY A 59 -1.04 -37.62 -3.90
CA GLY A 59 0.16 -36.87 -3.51
C GLY A 59 -0.05 -35.57 -2.75
N THR A 60 -0.45 -35.69 -1.48
CA THR A 60 -0.35 -34.74 -0.33
C THR A 60 -0.61 -33.24 -0.54
N ALA A 61 -1.61 -32.74 0.19
CA ALA A 61 -1.65 -31.35 0.71
C ALA A 61 -1.78 -31.28 2.26
N CYS A 62 -2.30 -32.31 2.92
CA CYS A 62 -2.26 -32.44 4.38
C CYS A 62 -2.04 -33.92 4.73
N ARG A 63 -0.97 -34.26 5.46
CA ARG A 63 -0.67 -35.67 5.77
C ARG A 63 -1.80 -36.22 6.64
N SER A 64 -2.34 -37.37 6.27
CA SER A 64 -3.35 -38.11 7.03
C SER A 64 -2.76 -38.80 8.28
N VAL A 65 -1.73 -38.21 8.87
CA VAL A 65 -1.25 -38.67 10.18
C VAL A 65 -2.31 -38.26 11.16
N SER A 66 -3.24 -39.18 11.41
CA SER A 66 -4.12 -39.10 12.56
C SER A 66 -3.21 -38.87 13.76
N LEU A 67 -3.48 -37.82 14.53
CA LEU A 67 -2.76 -37.57 15.77
C LEU A 67 -2.88 -38.76 16.73
N SER A 68 -3.81 -39.69 16.49
CA SER A 68 -4.11 -40.85 17.32
C SER A 68 -2.90 -41.71 17.70
N SER A 69 -1.77 -41.64 17.00
CA SER A 69 -0.53 -42.33 17.38
C SER A 69 0.53 -41.45 18.05
N SER A 70 0.31 -40.13 18.10
CA SER A 70 1.26 -39.16 18.66
C SER A 70 0.85 -38.72 20.07
N ILE A 71 1.83 -38.31 20.87
CA ILE A 71 1.59 -37.73 22.20
C ILE A 71 0.71 -36.48 22.15
N LEU A 72 0.69 -35.78 21.00
CA LEU A 72 -0.11 -34.57 20.82
C LEU A 72 -1.61 -34.89 20.81
N SER A 73 -2.07 -36.07 20.38
CA SER A 73 -3.51 -36.41 20.47
C SER A 73 -4.06 -36.45 21.90
N ARG A 74 -3.19 -36.52 22.90
CA ARG A 74 -3.57 -36.58 24.31
C ARG A 74 -3.68 -35.19 24.95
N LEU A 75 -3.27 -34.15 24.23
CA LEU A 75 -3.39 -32.77 24.70
C LEU A 75 -4.83 -32.28 24.53
N ALA A 76 -5.29 -31.52 25.51
CA ALA A 76 -6.59 -30.86 25.42
C ALA A 76 -6.53 -29.69 24.41
N ASN A 77 -7.67 -29.32 23.84
CA ASN A 77 -7.75 -28.28 22.80
C ASN A 77 -7.18 -26.93 23.27
N GLU A 78 -7.31 -26.63 24.55
CA GLU A 78 -6.82 -25.42 25.21
C GLU A 78 -5.29 -25.32 25.16
N LEU A 79 -4.58 -26.45 25.16
CA LEU A 79 -3.12 -26.45 25.04
C LEU A 79 -2.68 -26.15 23.61
N PHE A 80 -3.43 -26.63 22.61
CA PHE A 80 -3.18 -26.24 21.22
C PHE A 80 -3.46 -24.76 21.00
N ASP A 81 -4.53 -24.23 21.61
CA ASP A 81 -4.78 -22.79 21.60
C ASP A 81 -3.66 -21.99 22.23
N ALA A 82 -3.18 -22.41 23.40
CA ALA A 82 -2.05 -21.77 24.04
C ALA A 82 -0.79 -21.81 23.15
N ILE A 83 -0.54 -22.91 22.43
CA ILE A 83 0.56 -23.00 21.47
C ILE A 83 0.39 -21.95 20.35
N PHE A 84 -0.76 -21.92 19.67
CA PHE A 84 -1.00 -20.95 18.59
C PHE A 84 -1.01 -19.50 19.08
N GLU A 85 -1.48 -19.24 20.30
CA GLU A 85 -1.44 -17.92 20.94
C GLU A 85 0.01 -17.44 21.21
N ASN A 86 0.99 -18.33 21.21
CA ASN A 86 2.42 -17.97 21.31
C ASN A 86 3.12 -17.85 19.94
N VAL A 87 2.47 -18.27 18.85
CA VAL A 87 3.02 -18.15 17.49
C VAL A 87 2.76 -16.74 16.97
N GLN A 88 3.83 -15.96 16.78
CA GLN A 88 3.70 -14.52 16.50
C GLN A 88 3.27 -14.20 15.06
N ASP A 89 3.71 -14.99 14.09
CA ASP A 89 3.50 -14.75 12.66
C ASP A 89 2.32 -15.61 12.14
N TYR A 90 1.38 -15.00 11.40
CA TYR A 90 0.28 -15.75 10.79
C TYR A 90 0.77 -16.86 9.85
N PHE A 91 1.93 -16.69 9.22
CA PHE A 91 2.54 -17.70 8.35
C PHE A 91 2.99 -18.94 9.12
N ASP A 92 3.58 -18.75 10.31
CA ASP A 92 3.96 -19.86 11.18
C ASP A 92 2.69 -20.62 11.66
N CYS A 93 1.58 -19.91 11.89
CA CYS A 93 0.28 -20.53 12.15
C CYS A 93 -0.22 -21.37 10.96
N ILE A 94 -0.07 -20.88 9.72
CA ILE A 94 -0.40 -21.65 8.50
C ILE A 94 0.46 -22.93 8.46
N CYS A 95 1.78 -22.81 8.59
CA CYS A 95 2.69 -23.94 8.54
C CYS A 95 2.37 -25.01 9.60
N LEU A 96 2.09 -24.60 10.84
CA LEU A 96 1.71 -25.53 11.91
C LEU A 96 0.35 -26.19 11.62
N GLY A 97 -0.63 -25.42 11.15
CA GLY A 97 -1.95 -25.93 10.76
C GLY A 97 -1.87 -26.98 9.66
N LEU A 98 -0.96 -26.82 8.69
CA LEU A 98 -0.82 -27.74 7.55
C LEU A 98 -0.26 -29.11 7.91
N THR A 99 0.26 -29.29 9.13
CA THR A 99 0.78 -30.58 9.58
C THR A 99 -0.30 -31.65 9.71
N CYS A 100 -1.53 -31.28 10.12
CA CYS A 100 -2.69 -32.18 10.14
C CYS A 100 -4.03 -31.43 10.17
N ALA A 101 -5.10 -32.08 9.73
CA ALA A 101 -6.44 -31.47 9.64
C ALA A 101 -6.97 -30.94 10.98
N PHE A 102 -6.67 -31.61 12.10
CA PHE A 102 -7.07 -31.13 13.43
C PHE A 102 -6.39 -29.80 13.78
N LEU A 103 -5.08 -29.70 13.57
CA LEU A 103 -4.34 -28.46 13.82
C LEU A 103 -4.77 -27.34 12.87
N TRP A 104 -5.16 -27.66 11.63
CA TRP A 104 -5.73 -26.68 10.72
C TRP A 104 -6.98 -26.03 11.31
N GLU A 105 -7.92 -26.81 11.84
CA GLU A 105 -9.18 -26.28 12.40
C GLU A 105 -8.93 -25.31 13.56
N VAL A 106 -7.95 -25.61 14.42
CA VAL A 106 -7.51 -24.71 15.50
C VAL A 106 -6.80 -23.49 14.92
N ALA A 107 -5.90 -23.68 13.96
CA ALA A 107 -5.08 -22.63 13.36
C ALA A 107 -5.92 -21.52 12.73
N ARG A 108 -7.07 -21.81 12.10
CA ARG A 108 -7.82 -20.80 11.30
C ARG A 108 -8.13 -19.53 12.07
N ARG A 109 -8.62 -19.63 13.32
CA ARG A 109 -8.92 -18.44 14.14
C ARG A 109 -7.67 -17.66 14.50
N HIS A 110 -6.55 -18.34 14.73
CA HIS A 110 -5.27 -17.73 15.05
C HIS A 110 -4.64 -17.10 13.81
N ILE A 111 -4.74 -17.73 12.64
CA ILE A 111 -4.34 -17.16 11.36
C ILE A 111 -5.13 -15.86 11.11
N HIS A 112 -6.45 -15.86 11.30
CA HIS A 112 -7.27 -14.66 11.15
C HIS A 112 -6.82 -13.54 12.10
N LYS A 113 -6.73 -13.85 13.40
CA LYS A 113 -6.29 -12.91 14.42
C LYS A 113 -4.90 -12.34 14.11
N ARG A 114 -3.91 -13.20 13.85
CA ARG A 114 -2.54 -12.76 13.52
C ARG A 114 -2.48 -11.99 12.23
N TYR A 115 -3.25 -12.39 11.23
CA TYR A 115 -3.32 -11.65 9.98
C TYR A 115 -3.88 -10.24 10.17
N GLU A 116 -4.89 -10.07 11.02
CA GLU A 116 -5.44 -8.76 11.39
C GLU A 116 -4.48 -7.95 12.26
N GLU A 117 -3.76 -8.59 13.19
CA GLU A 117 -2.73 -7.96 14.03
C GLU A 117 -1.48 -7.55 13.24
N ASP A 118 -1.05 -8.39 12.28
CA ASP A 118 0.09 -8.15 11.38
C ASP A 118 -0.26 -7.23 10.22
N ALA A 119 -1.56 -7.09 9.91
CA ALA A 119 -1.99 -6.10 8.95
C ALA A 119 -1.58 -4.72 9.49
N PRO A 120 -0.84 -3.93 8.70
CA PRO A 120 -0.28 -2.68 9.17
C PRO A 120 -1.38 -1.86 9.83
N SER A 121 -1.08 -1.31 11.02
CA SER A 121 -2.00 -0.55 11.85
C SER A 121 -2.79 0.45 11.02
N SER A 122 -3.98 0.06 10.55
CA SER A 122 -4.63 0.67 9.39
C SER A 122 -4.80 2.17 9.57
N TRP A 123 -4.35 3.00 8.62
CA TRP A 123 -4.55 4.46 8.68
C TRP A 123 -6.00 4.87 8.33
N ILE A 124 -6.91 3.90 8.28
CA ILE A 124 -8.33 4.11 8.09
C ILE A 124 -8.91 4.96 9.22
N GLY A 125 -9.58 6.04 8.83
CA GLY A 125 -10.18 7.02 9.71
C GLY A 125 -9.21 8.04 10.29
N ASP A 126 -7.90 7.87 10.08
CA ASP A 126 -6.88 8.75 10.64
C ASP A 126 -6.64 9.98 9.76
N ARG A 127 -6.15 11.05 10.38
CA ARG A 127 -5.71 12.27 9.69
C ARG A 127 -4.39 12.04 8.96
N VAL A 128 -4.38 12.26 7.64
CA VAL A 128 -3.19 12.02 6.81
C VAL A 128 -2.80 13.24 5.97
N VAL A 129 -1.49 13.47 5.87
CA VAL A 129 -0.89 14.54 5.05
C VAL A 129 0.37 14.04 4.35
N CYS A 130 0.53 14.41 3.09
CA CYS A 130 1.75 14.18 2.31
C CYS A 130 2.61 15.45 2.39
N ALA A 131 3.60 15.49 3.29
CA ALA A 131 4.39 16.70 3.54
C ALA A 131 5.64 16.77 2.65
N GLY A 132 5.90 17.95 2.08
CA GLY A 132 7.10 18.24 1.31
C GLY A 132 8.27 18.78 2.15
N SER A 133 9.50 18.42 1.78
CA SER A 133 10.72 18.78 2.52
C SER A 133 11.11 20.24 2.43
N PHE A 134 10.55 21.00 1.47
CA PHE A 134 10.81 22.44 1.28
C PHE A 134 9.73 23.33 1.88
N SER A 135 8.81 22.76 2.65
CA SER A 135 7.83 23.55 3.40
C SER A 135 8.53 24.51 4.37
N SER A 136 7.95 25.68 4.58
CA SER A 136 8.44 26.66 5.55
C SER A 136 8.30 26.10 6.97
N ALA A 137 9.19 26.53 7.87
CA ALA A 137 9.06 26.25 9.30
C ALA A 137 7.92 27.05 9.95
N ASP A 138 7.61 28.23 9.39
CA ASP A 138 6.58 29.16 9.88
C ASP A 138 5.22 28.93 9.22
N ASP A 139 5.00 27.73 8.68
CA ASP A 139 3.77 27.37 7.99
C ASP A 139 2.59 27.28 8.98
N GLU A 140 1.67 28.25 8.92
CA GLU A 140 0.47 28.31 9.76
C GLU A 140 -0.43 27.09 9.59
N PHE A 141 -0.50 26.51 8.39
CA PHE A 141 -1.31 25.32 8.15
C PHE A 141 -0.73 24.10 8.87
N ALA A 142 0.60 23.93 8.80
CA ALA A 142 1.27 22.87 9.56
C ALA A 142 1.04 23.03 11.07
N GLN A 143 1.05 24.27 11.58
CA GLN A 143 0.73 24.54 12.98
C GLN A 143 -0.73 24.16 13.31
N LEU A 144 -1.68 24.51 12.45
CA LEU A 144 -3.10 24.16 12.60
C LEU A 144 -3.31 22.64 12.62
N LEU A 145 -2.64 21.89 11.74
CA LEU A 145 -2.75 20.43 11.67
C LEU A 145 -2.30 19.74 12.98
N MET A 146 -1.29 20.31 13.62
CA MET A 146 -0.74 19.79 14.88
C MET A 146 -1.62 20.14 16.10
N GLY A 147 -2.47 21.16 15.98
CA GLY A 147 -3.44 21.57 17.02
C GLY A 147 -2.79 21.93 18.36
N GLU A 148 -3.54 21.78 19.46
CA GLU A 148 -3.04 22.03 20.84
C GLU A 148 -1.86 21.15 21.24
N ARG A 149 -1.65 20.01 20.56
CA ARG A 149 -0.49 19.13 20.75
C ARG A 149 0.81 19.72 20.17
N GLY A 150 0.74 20.92 19.57
CA GLY A 150 1.86 21.68 19.01
C GLY A 150 2.82 22.30 20.04
N SER A 151 2.65 22.08 21.34
CA SER A 151 3.64 22.52 22.35
C SER A 151 5.01 21.85 22.13
N GLU A 152 5.04 20.60 21.64
CA GLU A 152 6.27 19.91 21.23
C GLU A 152 6.86 20.49 19.93
N TRP A 153 6.00 20.98 19.04
CA TRP A 153 6.37 21.59 17.76
C TRP A 153 7.04 22.96 17.95
N THR A 154 6.39 23.82 18.74
CA THR A 154 6.79 25.23 18.94
C THR A 154 8.11 25.39 19.72
N ALA A 155 8.54 24.36 20.45
CA ALA A 155 9.83 24.35 21.13
C ALA A 155 11.04 24.24 20.17
N GLY A 156 10.84 23.71 18.96
CA GLY A 156 11.87 23.55 17.93
C GLY A 156 11.71 24.54 16.78
N ARG A 157 12.03 25.82 17.00
CA ARG A 157 11.76 26.98 16.11
C ARG A 157 12.41 27.00 14.71
N SER A 158 12.67 25.88 14.03
CA SER A 158 13.34 25.92 12.70
C SER A 158 13.06 24.73 11.79
N GLN A 159 12.04 23.91 12.07
CA GLN A 159 11.80 22.70 11.29
C GLN A 159 10.40 22.70 10.72
N ASN A 160 10.28 22.20 9.50
CA ASN A 160 9.02 22.01 8.80
C ASN A 160 8.41 20.62 9.06
N LEU A 161 7.14 20.42 8.69
CA LEU A 161 6.35 19.21 9.01
C LEU A 161 7.07 17.92 8.63
N PHE A 162 7.69 17.92 7.44
CA PHE A 162 8.53 16.84 6.96
C PHE A 162 9.66 16.50 7.94
N SER A 163 10.47 17.49 8.33
CA SER A 163 11.67 17.27 9.15
C SER A 163 11.32 16.85 10.57
N PHE A 164 10.26 17.44 11.14
CA PHE A 164 9.78 17.08 12.47
C PHE A 164 9.24 15.66 12.50
N ALA A 165 8.37 15.28 11.57
CA ALA A 165 7.81 13.93 11.53
C ALA A 165 8.92 12.88 11.40
N ARG A 166 9.90 13.10 10.51
CA ARG A 166 11.05 12.18 10.42
C ARG A 166 11.84 11.99 11.71
N ARG A 167 11.87 13.01 12.57
CA ARG A 167 12.62 12.97 13.83
C ARG A 167 11.80 12.40 14.99
N HIS A 168 10.51 12.69 15.02
CA HIS A 168 9.67 12.45 16.20
C HIS A 168 8.62 11.35 16.00
N TYR A 169 8.33 10.98 14.75
CA TYR A 169 7.34 9.97 14.41
C TYR A 169 8.04 8.67 14.03
N THR A 170 7.35 7.55 14.23
CA THR A 170 7.86 6.22 13.89
C THR A 170 7.83 6.05 12.38
N GLU A 171 8.99 5.76 11.79
CA GLU A 171 9.06 5.32 10.39
C GLU A 171 8.35 3.98 10.27
N VAL A 172 7.27 3.96 9.49
CA VAL A 172 6.63 2.73 9.05
C VAL A 172 7.34 2.37 7.75
N LEU A 173 8.19 1.36 7.80
CA LEU A 173 8.74 0.82 6.58
C LEU A 173 7.57 0.32 5.74
N PRO A 174 7.45 0.73 4.47
CA PRO A 174 6.55 0.08 3.56
C PRO A 174 6.95 -1.40 3.57
N ARG A 175 6.15 -2.25 4.23
CA ARG A 175 6.41 -3.68 4.21
C ARG A 175 6.17 -4.06 2.75
N LEU A 176 7.24 -4.21 1.96
CA LEU A 176 7.20 -4.84 0.63
C LEU A 176 6.40 -6.16 0.69
N GLN A 177 6.41 -6.82 1.85
CA GLN A 177 5.58 -7.98 2.16
C GLN A 177 4.07 -7.66 2.20
N ALA A 178 3.58 -6.51 2.69
CA ALA A 178 2.14 -6.20 2.70
C ALA A 178 1.53 -5.99 1.30
N ILE A 179 2.36 -5.71 0.28
CA ILE A 179 1.94 -5.63 -1.13
C ILE A 179 1.76 -7.02 -1.72
N ASP A 180 2.66 -7.92 -1.36
CA ASP A 180 2.63 -9.29 -1.81
C ASP A 180 1.31 -9.90 -1.33
N THR A 181 0.50 -10.39 -2.29
CA THR A 181 -0.64 -11.26 -1.94
C THR A 181 -0.16 -12.27 -0.91
N LEU A 182 -1.04 -12.69 0.00
CA LEU A 182 -0.75 -13.73 1.00
C LEU A 182 0.15 -14.85 0.44
N ASN A 183 -0.11 -15.25 -0.80
CA ASN A 183 0.64 -16.25 -1.56
C ASN A 183 2.10 -15.86 -1.80
N VAL A 184 2.36 -14.65 -2.32
CA VAL A 184 3.71 -14.18 -2.61
C VAL A 184 4.51 -13.98 -1.31
N ARG A 185 3.87 -13.47 -0.25
CA ARG A 185 4.49 -13.38 1.09
C ARG A 185 4.94 -14.74 1.55
N ALA A 186 4.01 -15.68 1.61
CA ALA A 186 4.25 -17.04 2.04
C ALA A 186 5.40 -17.71 1.26
N LEU A 187 5.51 -17.45 -0.05
CA LEU A 187 6.59 -17.98 -0.88
C LEU A 187 7.94 -17.39 -0.53
N ARG A 188 8.03 -16.06 -0.39
CA ARG A 188 9.28 -15.41 0.01
C ARG A 188 9.71 -15.87 1.40
N TYR A 189 8.77 -16.01 2.33
CA TYR A 189 9.02 -16.56 3.66
C TYR A 189 9.53 -18.01 3.61
N ALA A 190 8.87 -18.87 2.82
CA ALA A 190 9.30 -20.25 2.63
C ALA A 190 10.74 -20.33 2.07
N GLU A 191 11.07 -19.47 1.11
CA GLU A 191 12.42 -19.38 0.53
C GLU A 191 13.45 -18.92 1.57
N CYS A 192 13.19 -17.83 2.29
CA CYS A 192 14.07 -17.32 3.35
C CYS A 192 14.30 -18.35 4.48
N ARG A 193 13.33 -19.23 4.74
CA ARG A 193 13.42 -20.29 5.75
C ARG A 193 13.97 -21.61 5.20
N GLY A 194 14.36 -21.66 3.92
CA GLY A 194 14.98 -22.84 3.30
C GLY A 194 14.02 -24.01 3.07
N PHE A 195 12.74 -23.75 2.80
CA PHE A 195 11.76 -24.81 2.56
C PHE A 195 12.15 -25.67 1.36
N GLY A 196 12.05 -27.00 1.54
CA GLY A 196 12.28 -27.96 0.47
C GLY A 196 11.24 -27.85 -0.64
N PHE A 197 11.51 -28.51 -1.77
CA PHE A 197 10.56 -28.57 -2.89
C PHE A 197 9.16 -29.08 -2.46
N GLN A 198 9.13 -30.12 -1.63
CA GLN A 198 7.87 -30.71 -1.18
C GLN A 198 7.08 -29.80 -0.22
N ASP A 199 7.76 -29.09 0.67
CA ASP A 199 7.10 -28.17 1.61
C ASP A 199 6.52 -26.98 0.88
N ARG A 200 7.26 -26.43 -0.10
CA ARG A 200 6.74 -25.41 -1.02
C ARG A 200 5.53 -25.93 -1.78
N LYS A 201 5.57 -27.17 -2.31
CA LYS A 201 4.42 -27.77 -3.02
C LYS A 201 3.17 -27.88 -2.12
N ASN A 202 3.31 -28.29 -0.87
CA ASN A 202 2.19 -28.35 0.07
C ASN A 202 1.63 -26.96 0.37
N LEU A 203 2.50 -25.98 0.58
CA LEU A 203 2.13 -24.58 0.75
C LEU A 203 1.39 -24.03 -0.48
N TYR A 204 1.88 -24.35 -1.68
CA TYR A 204 1.25 -24.00 -2.96
C TYR A 204 -0.17 -24.56 -3.10
N ALA A 205 -0.42 -25.79 -2.63
CA ALA A 205 -1.75 -26.41 -2.70
C ALA A 205 -2.78 -25.65 -1.85
N VAL A 206 -2.34 -25.01 -0.77
CA VAL A 206 -3.21 -24.31 0.19
C VAL A 206 -3.46 -22.87 -0.26
N LEU A 207 -2.42 -22.24 -0.81
CA LEU A 207 -2.42 -20.85 -1.24
C LEU A 207 -2.91 -20.68 -2.70
N CYS A 208 -2.85 -21.74 -3.52
CA CYS A 208 -3.29 -21.80 -4.92
C CYS A 208 -2.91 -20.57 -5.78
N PRO A 209 -1.63 -20.20 -5.94
CA PRO A 209 -1.27 -19.05 -6.75
C PRO A 209 -1.41 -19.25 -8.27
N PHE A 210 -1.49 -20.49 -8.78
CA PHE A 210 -1.36 -20.74 -10.23
C PHE A 210 -2.35 -21.75 -10.84
N ASN A 211 -3.20 -22.42 -10.06
CA ASN A 211 -4.16 -23.39 -10.59
C ASN A 211 -5.59 -22.87 -10.38
N ASN A 212 -6.50 -23.19 -11.30
CA ASN A 212 -7.96 -22.92 -11.19
C ASN A 212 -8.65 -23.56 -9.96
N CYS A 213 -7.88 -24.05 -8.99
CA CYS A 213 -8.33 -24.53 -7.71
C CYS A 213 -8.67 -23.34 -6.81
N GLN A 214 -9.72 -23.48 -6.01
CA GLN A 214 -10.07 -22.44 -5.05
C GLN A 214 -9.11 -22.48 -3.85
N PRO A 215 -8.35 -21.41 -3.56
CA PRO A 215 -7.44 -21.35 -2.41
C PRO A 215 -8.14 -21.67 -1.08
N VAL A 216 -7.42 -22.36 -0.20
CA VAL A 216 -7.86 -22.68 1.16
C VAL A 216 -7.72 -21.45 2.06
N VAL A 217 -6.66 -20.67 1.87
CA VAL A 217 -6.57 -19.30 2.40
C VAL A 217 -6.50 -18.34 1.25
N ALA A 218 -7.49 -17.46 1.14
CA ALA A 218 -7.57 -16.49 0.07
C ALA A 218 -7.92 -15.13 0.64
N GLU A 219 -7.19 -14.11 0.22
CA GLU A 219 -7.68 -12.74 0.34
C GLU A 219 -9.02 -12.65 -0.39
N ALA A 220 -10.07 -12.23 0.33
CA ALA A 220 -11.38 -12.02 -0.23
C ALA A 220 -11.24 -11.00 -1.35
N LYS A 221 -11.55 -11.41 -2.58
CA LYS A 221 -11.70 -10.46 -3.67
C LYS A 221 -12.89 -9.58 -3.35
N SER A 222 -12.61 -8.32 -3.05
CA SER A 222 -13.61 -7.26 -3.09
C SER A 222 -14.29 -7.30 -4.45
N SER A 223 -15.55 -7.74 -4.50
CA SER A 223 -16.33 -7.79 -5.74
C SER A 223 -16.89 -6.43 -6.14
N GLY A 224 -16.74 -5.41 -5.28
CA GLY A 224 -17.21 -4.05 -5.51
C GLY A 224 -16.11 -3.12 -6.03
N THR A 225 -16.54 -2.02 -6.63
CA THR A 225 -15.67 -0.89 -6.95
C THR A 225 -15.11 -0.31 -5.65
N GLY A 226 -13.79 -0.29 -5.52
CA GLY A 226 -13.10 0.38 -4.41
C GLY A 226 -13.41 1.88 -4.40
N VAL A 227 -13.51 2.46 -3.21
CA VAL A 227 -13.78 3.88 -3.01
C VAL A 227 -12.87 4.42 -1.93
N ILE A 228 -12.20 5.54 -2.20
CA ILE A 228 -11.59 6.34 -1.15
C ILE A 228 -12.55 7.44 -0.69
N ARG A 229 -12.69 7.59 0.62
CA ARG A 229 -13.59 8.54 1.27
C ARG A 229 -12.78 9.55 2.05
N ASN A 230 -13.12 10.82 1.90
CA ASN A 230 -12.73 11.85 2.83
C ASN A 230 -13.84 12.02 3.86
N LEU A 231 -13.60 11.50 5.07
CA LEU A 231 -14.56 11.49 6.16
C LEU A 231 -14.81 12.90 6.73
N SER A 232 -13.82 13.79 6.68
CA SER A 232 -13.92 15.18 7.12
C SER A 232 -14.91 15.97 6.25
N LYS A 233 -14.83 15.78 4.93
CA LYS A 233 -15.59 16.58 3.94
C LYS A 233 -16.83 15.87 3.40
N LYS A 234 -17.03 14.59 3.75
CA LYS A 234 -18.10 13.72 3.22
C LYS A 234 -18.11 13.66 1.69
N VAL A 235 -16.91 13.57 1.11
CA VAL A 235 -16.71 13.37 -0.33
C VAL A 235 -16.01 12.04 -0.60
N TYR A 236 -16.17 11.49 -1.80
CA TYR A 236 -15.53 10.23 -2.18
C TYR A 236 -15.06 10.20 -3.63
N VAL A 237 -14.12 9.31 -3.93
CA VAL A 237 -13.61 9.05 -5.28
C VAL A 237 -13.64 7.55 -5.55
N ARG A 238 -14.20 7.17 -6.71
CA ARG A 238 -14.38 5.79 -7.13
C ARG A 238 -13.19 5.28 -7.94
N GLU A 239 -12.80 4.04 -7.70
CA GLU A 239 -11.71 3.38 -8.44
C GLU A 239 -12.06 3.20 -9.93
N ASP A 240 -13.31 2.83 -10.24
CA ASP A 240 -13.76 2.64 -11.63
C ASP A 240 -13.64 3.91 -12.47
N ALA A 241 -13.99 5.07 -11.91
CA ALA A 241 -13.87 6.36 -12.57
C ALA A 241 -12.41 6.70 -12.92
N ILE A 242 -11.45 6.26 -12.11
CA ILE A 242 -10.01 6.41 -12.39
C ILE A 242 -9.60 5.41 -13.49
N SER A 243 -9.99 4.15 -13.36
CA SER A 243 -9.67 3.10 -14.34
C SER A 243 -10.18 3.43 -15.74
N TRP A 244 -11.41 3.91 -15.88
CA TRP A 244 -12.01 4.25 -17.17
C TRP A 244 -11.18 5.27 -17.97
N VAL A 245 -10.58 6.23 -17.29
CA VAL A 245 -9.75 7.25 -17.95
C VAL A 245 -8.40 6.70 -18.39
N ILE A 246 -7.86 5.76 -17.63
CA ILE A 246 -6.58 5.10 -17.95
C ILE A 246 -6.74 4.18 -19.16
N PHE A 247 -7.81 3.39 -19.20
CA PHE A 247 -8.06 2.44 -20.29
C PHE A 247 -8.52 3.13 -21.59
N GLY A 248 -9.14 4.31 -21.50
CA GLY A 248 -9.62 5.04 -22.67
C GLY A 248 -8.54 5.79 -23.45
N ARG A 249 -7.30 5.81 -22.96
CA ARG A 249 -6.16 6.47 -23.60
C ARG A 249 -5.06 5.42 -23.76
N GLU A 250 -4.25 5.51 -24.82
CA GLU A 250 -3.15 4.56 -25.12
C GLU A 250 -2.00 4.66 -24.10
N TRP A 251 -2.31 4.51 -22.81
CA TRP A 251 -1.41 4.68 -21.68
C TRP A 251 -0.83 3.34 -21.24
N HIS A 252 -0.41 2.52 -22.21
CA HIS A 252 0.02 1.15 -21.98
C HIS A 252 1.30 1.02 -21.13
N ASN A 253 2.05 2.12 -20.99
CA ASN A 253 3.29 2.19 -20.19
C ASN A 253 3.16 3.06 -18.93
N ALA A 254 2.01 3.71 -18.72
CA ALA A 254 1.75 4.42 -17.49
C ALA A 254 1.49 3.36 -16.41
N GLY A 255 2.36 3.22 -15.42
CA GLY A 255 2.08 2.38 -14.27
C GLY A 255 0.66 2.66 -13.72
N SER A 256 0.05 1.68 -13.08
CA SER A 256 -1.38 1.69 -12.72
C SER A 256 -1.83 2.86 -11.84
N ILE A 257 -2.20 4.01 -12.41
CA ILE A 257 -2.80 5.12 -11.65
C ILE A 257 -4.04 4.57 -10.91
N GLY A 258 -4.11 4.80 -9.59
CA GLY A 258 -5.18 4.26 -8.75
C GLY A 258 -5.54 5.19 -7.60
N LEU A 259 -6.33 4.69 -6.64
CA LEU A 259 -6.76 5.47 -5.47
C LEU A 259 -5.59 5.99 -4.60
N ALA A 260 -4.44 5.32 -4.65
CA ALA A 260 -3.20 5.81 -4.07
C ALA A 260 -2.72 7.15 -4.66
N ALA A 261 -2.84 7.34 -5.98
CA ALA A 261 -2.50 8.62 -6.62
C ALA A 261 -3.44 9.73 -6.16
N VAL A 262 -4.70 9.40 -5.85
CA VAL A 262 -5.66 10.35 -5.24
C VAL A 262 -5.19 10.77 -3.86
N VAL A 263 -4.72 9.84 -3.02
CA VAL A 263 -4.17 10.18 -1.70
C VAL A 263 -2.99 11.14 -1.86
N TRP A 264 -1.97 10.77 -2.65
CA TRP A 264 -0.79 11.60 -2.85
C TRP A 264 -1.14 13.00 -3.36
N LEU A 265 -2.02 13.08 -4.35
CA LEU A 265 -2.43 14.34 -4.94
C LEU A 265 -3.28 15.20 -3.99
N ARG A 266 -4.25 14.60 -3.32
CA ARG A 266 -5.23 15.37 -2.54
C ARG A 266 -4.73 15.68 -1.14
N THR A 267 -3.78 14.92 -0.60
CA THR A 267 -3.22 15.16 0.74
C THR A 267 -1.87 15.88 0.73
N ALA A 268 -1.30 16.17 -0.45
CA ALA A 268 -0.04 16.88 -0.56
C ALA A 268 -0.10 18.26 0.10
N TRP A 269 0.95 18.60 0.85
CA TRP A 269 1.13 19.89 1.45
C TRP A 269 2.58 20.33 1.42
N SER A 270 2.80 21.53 0.89
CA SER A 270 4.07 22.24 0.88
C SER A 270 3.81 23.74 0.68
N THR A 271 4.63 24.59 1.28
CA THR A 271 4.63 26.04 0.98
C THR A 271 5.39 26.36 -0.31
N HIS A 272 6.19 25.42 -0.80
CA HIS A 272 6.86 25.50 -2.09
C HIS A 272 6.09 24.68 -3.13
N ASP A 273 5.97 25.21 -4.33
CA ASP A 273 5.28 24.61 -5.47
C ASP A 273 6.07 23.51 -6.21
N SER A 274 7.30 23.22 -5.76
CA SER A 274 8.18 22.25 -6.40
C SER A 274 7.70 20.81 -6.14
N MET A 275 7.02 20.24 -7.14
CA MET A 275 6.58 18.84 -7.10
C MET A 275 7.57 17.88 -7.77
N GLY A 276 8.74 18.38 -8.19
CA GLY A 276 9.57 17.68 -9.18
C GLY A 276 9.01 17.79 -10.60
N LEU A 277 8.20 18.81 -10.86
CA LEU A 277 7.74 19.21 -12.19
C LEU A 277 8.29 20.62 -12.49
N ARG A 278 8.80 20.86 -13.69
CA ARG A 278 9.27 22.20 -14.11
C ARG A 278 8.13 23.22 -14.08
N HIS A 279 6.90 22.78 -14.39
CA HIS A 279 5.69 23.60 -14.31
C HIS A 279 4.52 22.81 -13.74
N ASN A 280 4.02 23.19 -12.57
CA ASN A 280 2.91 22.50 -11.94
C ASN A 280 1.57 22.93 -12.57
N PRO A 281 0.84 22.05 -13.28
CA PRO A 281 -0.36 22.44 -14.03
C PRO A 281 -1.57 22.73 -13.12
N ILE A 282 -1.45 22.40 -11.84
CA ILE A 282 -2.43 22.61 -10.78
C ILE A 282 -1.67 22.96 -9.49
N SER A 283 -2.32 23.50 -8.47
CA SER A 283 -1.68 23.68 -7.15
C SER A 283 -1.56 22.35 -6.39
N ALA A 284 -0.96 21.32 -7.00
CA ALA A 284 -0.86 19.96 -6.44
C ALA A 284 -0.09 19.90 -5.12
N HIS A 285 0.76 20.90 -4.84
CA HIS A 285 1.50 21.01 -3.60
C HIS A 285 0.62 21.40 -2.40
N GLN A 286 -0.63 21.84 -2.62
CA GLN A 286 -1.59 22.20 -1.58
C GLN A 286 -2.92 21.48 -1.84
N GLY A 287 -2.84 20.15 -1.75
CA GLY A 287 -3.98 19.26 -1.89
C GLY A 287 -5.10 19.58 -0.88
N PRO A 288 -6.36 19.62 -1.32
CA PRO A 288 -7.47 20.10 -0.50
C PRO A 288 -7.92 19.12 0.60
N TRP A 289 -7.30 17.94 0.69
CA TRP A 289 -7.53 16.92 1.71
C TRP A 289 -6.33 16.76 2.66
N ALA A 290 -5.34 17.66 2.61
CA ALA A 290 -4.20 17.61 3.52
C ALA A 290 -4.66 17.67 4.98
N GLY A 291 -4.31 16.64 5.75
CA GLY A 291 -4.68 16.51 7.17
C GLY A 291 -6.10 16.04 7.44
N ASP A 292 -6.87 15.71 6.41
CA ASP A 292 -8.22 15.15 6.58
C ASP A 292 -8.19 13.67 6.96
N ARG A 293 -9.33 13.21 7.51
CA ARG A 293 -9.57 11.81 7.84
C ARG A 293 -9.96 11.04 6.59
N LEU A 294 -9.20 10.00 6.24
CA LEU A 294 -9.45 9.20 5.04
C LEU A 294 -9.80 7.76 5.38
N ASP A 295 -10.62 7.12 4.54
CA ASP A 295 -10.93 5.70 4.63
C ASP A 295 -11.07 5.09 3.23
N PHE A 296 -10.85 3.78 3.12
CA PHE A 296 -11.04 2.98 1.93
C PHE A 296 -12.17 1.97 2.16
N VAL A 297 -13.10 1.88 1.20
CA VAL A 297 -14.19 0.91 1.24
C VAL A 297 -14.23 0.11 -0.05
N ALA A 298 -14.38 -1.21 0.09
CA ALA A 298 -14.41 -2.16 -1.02
C ALA A 298 -15.71 -2.17 -1.84
N ASN A 299 -16.75 -1.47 -1.40
CA ASN A 299 -18.04 -1.43 -2.08
C ASN A 299 -18.71 -0.06 -1.92
N ILE A 300 -18.99 0.59 -3.05
CA ILE A 300 -19.71 1.86 -3.13
C ILE A 300 -21.12 1.81 -2.51
N GLU A 301 -21.76 0.65 -2.48
CA GLU A 301 -23.10 0.49 -1.91
C GLU A 301 -23.15 0.85 -0.42
N VAL A 302 -22.01 0.72 0.29
CA VAL A 302 -21.88 1.13 1.69
C VAL A 302 -22.17 2.63 1.86
N LEU A 303 -21.92 3.45 0.84
CA LEU A 303 -22.25 4.89 0.89
C LEU A 303 -23.76 5.16 0.91
N LYS A 304 -24.55 4.27 0.30
CA LYS A 304 -26.02 4.43 0.20
C LYS A 304 -26.73 4.05 1.49
N THR A 305 -26.09 3.22 2.31
CA THR A 305 -26.65 2.66 3.53
C THR A 305 -26.07 3.28 4.80
N GLU A 306 -25.11 4.21 4.67
CA GLU A 306 -24.50 4.86 5.82
C GLU A 306 -25.46 5.87 6.46
N VAL A 307 -25.76 5.61 7.74
CA VAL A 307 -26.64 6.43 8.56
C VAL A 307 -25.83 7.00 9.72
N ARG A 308 -26.03 8.27 10.02
CA ARG A 308 -25.45 8.96 11.19
C ARG A 308 -26.10 8.48 12.50
N GLU A 309 -25.51 8.87 13.63
CA GLU A 309 -26.06 8.59 14.98
C GLU A 309 -27.49 9.13 15.16
N ASP A 310 -27.83 10.22 14.48
CA ASP A 310 -29.16 10.84 14.46
C ASP A 310 -30.17 10.11 13.55
N ARG A 311 -29.78 8.97 12.97
CA ARG A 311 -30.55 8.16 12.02
C ARG A 311 -30.81 8.80 10.66
N PHE A 312 -30.13 9.90 10.31
CA PHE A 312 -30.23 10.48 8.97
C PHE A 312 -29.14 9.93 8.03
N PRO A 313 -29.46 9.73 6.73
CA PRO A 313 -28.48 9.26 5.76
C PRO A 313 -27.35 10.28 5.57
N VAL A 314 -26.11 9.80 5.43
CA VAL A 314 -24.98 10.66 5.13
C VAL A 314 -25.02 11.04 3.64
N ALA A 315 -25.18 12.34 3.35
CA ALA A 315 -25.10 12.85 1.98
C ALA A 315 -23.64 12.88 1.51
N TRP A 316 -23.18 11.78 0.91
CA TRP A 316 -21.87 11.67 0.28
C TRP A 316 -21.86 12.33 -1.10
N LYS A 317 -20.84 13.15 -1.39
CA LYS A 317 -20.64 13.78 -2.71
C LYS A 317 -19.56 13.06 -3.51
N ASP A 318 -19.90 12.64 -4.74
CA ASP A 318 -18.93 12.08 -5.68
C ASP A 318 -18.01 13.21 -6.22
N GLU A 319 -16.71 13.12 -5.96
CA GLU A 319 -15.69 14.03 -6.50
C GLU A 319 -14.80 13.36 -7.56
N SER A 320 -15.15 12.16 -8.03
CA SER A 320 -14.32 11.37 -8.95
C SER A 320 -13.98 12.15 -10.22
N HIS A 321 -14.95 12.81 -10.85
CA HIS A 321 -14.71 13.54 -12.09
C HIS A 321 -13.68 14.68 -11.94
N GLY A 322 -13.78 15.46 -10.86
CA GLY A 322 -12.86 16.57 -10.60
C GLY A 322 -11.44 16.07 -10.32
N VAL A 323 -11.32 15.04 -9.49
CA VAL A 323 -10.03 14.43 -9.13
C VAL A 323 -9.37 13.78 -10.34
N VAL A 324 -10.14 13.06 -11.16
CA VAL A 324 -9.64 12.44 -12.39
C VAL A 324 -9.15 13.50 -13.38
N LYS A 325 -9.86 14.62 -13.52
CA LYS A 325 -9.40 15.75 -14.35
C LYS A 325 -8.06 16.31 -13.87
N ASP A 326 -7.87 16.44 -12.55
CA ASP A 326 -6.62 16.93 -11.97
C ASP A 326 -5.47 15.91 -12.19
N LEU A 327 -5.74 14.62 -12.01
CA LEU A 327 -4.79 13.55 -12.30
C LEU A 327 -4.33 13.56 -13.77
N ILE A 328 -5.26 13.72 -14.72
CA ILE A 328 -4.95 13.82 -16.16
C ILE A 328 -3.98 14.98 -16.41
N LYS A 329 -4.23 16.16 -15.84
CA LYS A 329 -3.38 17.33 -16.05
C LYS A 329 -1.95 17.10 -15.56
N VAL A 330 -1.81 16.54 -14.35
CA VAL A 330 -0.49 16.21 -13.79
C VAL A 330 0.21 15.21 -14.70
N TRP A 331 -0.49 14.15 -15.12
CA TRP A 331 0.07 13.11 -15.97
C TRP A 331 0.52 13.63 -17.34
N GLU A 332 -0.34 14.39 -18.01
CA GLU A 332 -0.03 14.99 -19.31
C GLU A 332 1.19 15.92 -19.23
N ARG A 333 1.41 16.56 -18.08
CA ARG A 333 2.62 17.37 -17.86
C ARG A 333 3.85 16.50 -17.67
N VAL A 334 3.79 15.47 -16.82
CA VAL A 334 4.90 14.52 -16.60
C VAL A 334 5.36 13.96 -17.93
N ARG A 335 4.42 13.47 -18.74
CA ARG A 335 4.71 12.90 -20.06
C ARG A 335 5.44 13.88 -20.98
N LYS A 336 5.00 15.14 -21.02
CA LYS A 336 5.66 16.18 -21.82
C LYS A 336 7.07 16.47 -21.36
N GLU A 337 7.32 16.50 -20.05
CA GLU A 337 8.67 16.71 -19.51
C GLU A 337 9.58 15.53 -19.86
N THR A 338 9.08 14.29 -19.81
CA THR A 338 9.84 13.11 -20.27
C THR A 338 10.16 13.19 -21.77
N GLU A 339 9.19 13.56 -22.61
CA GLU A 339 9.41 13.76 -24.06
C GLU A 339 10.42 14.88 -24.34
N GLU A 340 10.36 15.99 -23.59
CA GLU A 340 11.31 17.11 -23.67
C GLU A 340 12.72 16.68 -23.25
N ASP A 341 12.86 15.94 -22.16
CA ASP A 341 14.15 15.45 -21.64
C ASP A 341 14.77 14.39 -22.58
N GLU A 342 13.97 13.49 -23.17
CA GLU A 342 14.44 12.53 -24.18
C GLU A 342 14.91 13.22 -25.46
N ALA A 343 14.18 14.25 -25.92
CA ALA A 343 14.56 15.03 -27.08
C ALA A 343 15.85 15.83 -26.83
N ASP A 344 15.98 16.43 -25.65
CA ASP A 344 17.19 17.16 -25.24
C ASP A 344 18.40 16.21 -25.15
N TRP A 345 18.21 15.04 -24.56
CA TRP A 345 19.24 14.00 -24.51
C TRP A 345 19.64 13.53 -25.91
N ALA A 346 18.68 13.27 -26.81
CA ALA A 346 18.97 12.85 -28.17
C ALA A 346 19.73 13.92 -28.98
N ALA A 347 19.40 15.20 -28.78
CA ALA A 347 20.10 16.32 -29.40
C ALA A 347 21.57 16.40 -28.95
N HIS A 348 21.83 16.23 -27.66
CA HIS A 348 23.20 16.27 -27.10
C HIS A 348 24.00 14.98 -27.37
N ALA A 349 23.34 13.82 -27.46
CA ALA A 349 24.00 12.56 -27.79
C ALA A 349 24.54 12.57 -29.23
N GLY A 350 23.83 13.21 -30.17
CA GLY A 350 24.29 13.38 -31.55
C GLY A 350 25.66 14.08 -31.66
N ASP A 351 25.97 15.00 -30.75
CA ASP A 351 27.27 15.68 -30.69
C ASP A 351 28.36 14.84 -30.02
N ALA A 352 27.99 13.99 -29.05
CA ALA A 352 28.94 13.12 -28.34
C ALA A 352 29.47 11.96 -29.22
N PHE A 353 28.66 11.45 -30.15
CA PHE A 353 29.03 10.35 -31.06
C PHE A 353 29.89 10.80 -32.27
N ASN A 354 30.22 12.08 -32.39
CA ASN A 354 31.21 12.59 -33.36
C ASN A 354 32.65 12.69 -32.79
N THR A 355 32.86 12.20 -31.58
CA THR A 355 34.20 11.98 -31.00
C THR A 355 34.65 10.56 -31.36
N PRO A 356 35.85 10.34 -31.92
CA PRO A 356 36.27 9.02 -32.38
C PRO A 356 36.17 7.98 -31.26
N ILE A 357 35.43 6.91 -31.57
CA ILE A 357 35.12 5.76 -30.72
C ILE A 357 36.41 5.17 -30.16
N ASN A 358 36.75 5.55 -28.93
CA ASN A 358 37.52 4.78 -27.98
C ASN A 358 37.18 5.33 -26.59
N VAL A 359 36.69 4.45 -25.72
CA VAL A 359 36.29 4.72 -24.32
C VAL A 359 34.84 5.24 -24.17
N ILE A 360 33.90 4.31 -23.95
CA ILE A 360 32.85 4.29 -22.89
C ILE A 360 31.88 3.15 -23.27
N VAL A 361 32.24 1.93 -22.85
CA VAL A 361 31.30 0.83 -22.62
C VAL A 361 31.40 0.58 -21.13
N GLY A 362 30.46 1.09 -20.34
CA GLY A 362 30.56 0.94 -18.88
C GLY A 362 29.41 1.47 -18.04
N PHE A 363 28.49 2.27 -18.59
CA PHE A 363 27.37 2.80 -17.82
C PHE A 363 26.07 2.67 -18.60
N MET A 364 25.44 1.50 -18.50
CA MET A 364 23.99 1.30 -18.57
C MET A 364 23.74 -0.20 -18.53
N MET A 365 23.61 -0.76 -17.32
CA MET A 365 22.76 -1.89 -16.93
C MET A 365 23.02 -2.19 -15.44
N PRO A 366 22.13 -1.84 -14.50
CA PRO A 366 22.11 -2.47 -13.20
C PRO A 366 21.38 -3.82 -13.33
N GLY A 367 22.18 -4.90 -13.24
CA GLY A 367 21.85 -6.18 -12.59
C GLY A 367 20.56 -6.90 -12.96
N TRP A 368 20.71 -7.91 -13.82
CA TRP A 368 19.97 -9.17 -13.70
C TRP A 368 20.60 -10.05 -12.64
#